data_AF-A0A2N2TGJ0-F1
#
_entry.id   AF-A0A2N2TGJ0-F1
#
_cell.length_a   1.000
_cell.length_b   1.000
_cell.length_c   1.000
_cell.angle_alpha   90.00
_cell.angle_beta   90.00
_cell.angle_gamma   90.00
#
_symmetry.space_group_name_H-M   'P 1'
#
loop_
_entity.id
_entity.type
_entity.pdbx_description
1 polymer ?
#
loop_
_entity_poly.entity_id
_entity_poly.type
_entity_poly.pdbx_seq_one_letter_code
_entity_poly.pdbx_strand_id
1 'polypeptide(L)'
;MFHHDASATRAALPFDLLVPALRERFAGSCETPQRHVHTIATPGGSRMTSLIMPSWMPGRYYGVKVINIAPGNAAKGLPGVHGSYLLFDASTGVPLAVVDGTELTTR
;
A
#
# COMPACT_ATOMS: atom_id res chain seq x y z
N MET A 1 16.94 -3.75 3.37
CA MET A 1 15.55 -3.33 3.08
C MET A 1 15.54 -1.82 2.90
N PHE A 2 14.94 -1.32 1.82
CA PHE A 2 14.77 0.11 1.57
C PHE A 2 13.61 0.68 2.39
N HIS A 3 13.71 1.96 2.75
CA HIS A 3 12.65 2.69 3.44
C HIS A 3 12.34 3.94 2.64
N HIS A 4 11.11 4.05 2.13
CA HIS A 4 10.64 5.21 1.41
C HIS A 4 9.54 5.89 2.21
N ASP A 5 9.84 7.06 2.76
CA ASP A 5 8.82 7.98 3.25
C ASP A 5 8.01 8.60 2.08
N ALA A 6 7.06 9.49 2.37
CA ALA A 6 6.25 10.12 1.34
C ALA A 6 7.09 10.90 0.31
N SER A 7 8.12 11.63 0.72
CA SER A 7 8.96 12.42 -0.20
C SER A 7 9.80 11.51 -1.10
N ALA A 8 10.42 10.47 -0.52
CA ALA A 8 11.19 9.49 -1.26
C ALA A 8 10.31 8.68 -2.22
N THR A 9 9.10 8.30 -1.79
CA THR A 9 8.10 7.61 -2.64
C THR A 9 7.70 8.50 -3.82
N ARG A 10 7.44 9.79 -3.57
CA ARG A 10 7.13 10.78 -4.60
C ARG A 10 8.24 10.90 -5.64
N ALA A 11 9.48 11.05 -5.19
CA ALA A 11 10.63 11.23 -6.06
C ALA A 11 10.95 9.98 -6.90
N ALA A 12 10.71 8.78 -6.36
CA ALA A 12 10.94 7.52 -7.06
C ALA A 12 9.88 7.17 -8.12
N LEU A 13 8.74 7.87 -8.13
CA LEU A 13 7.59 7.55 -9.00
C LEU A 13 7.17 8.75 -9.85
N PRO A 14 8.05 9.32 -10.69
CA PRO A 14 7.66 10.39 -11.61
C PRO A 14 6.68 9.84 -12.68
N PHE A 15 5.67 10.63 -13.03
CA PHE A 15 4.52 10.16 -13.83
C PHE A 15 4.88 9.69 -15.24
N ASP A 16 5.91 10.29 -15.85
CA ASP A 16 6.43 9.93 -17.16
C ASP A 16 7.00 8.50 -17.19
N LEU A 17 7.55 8.02 -16.07
CA LEU A 17 7.99 6.63 -15.90
C LEU A 17 6.88 5.73 -15.34
N LEU A 18 6.11 6.23 -14.38
CA LEU A 18 5.09 5.45 -13.68
C LEU A 18 3.95 5.01 -14.60
N VAL A 19 3.40 5.93 -15.41
CA VAL A 19 2.22 5.63 -16.23
C VAL A 19 2.51 4.52 -17.28
N PRO A 20 3.63 4.56 -18.03
CA PRO A 20 4.01 3.45 -18.90
C PRO A 20 4.21 2.12 -18.13
N ALA A 21 4.89 2.17 -16.98
CA ALA A 21 5.12 0.97 -16.16
C ALA A 21 3.81 0.34 -15.67
N LEU A 22 2.85 1.16 -15.23
CA LEU A 22 1.51 0.68 -14.88
C LEU A 22 0.80 0.06 -16.08
N ARG A 23 0.84 0.70 -17.25
CA ARG A 23 0.21 0.16 -18.48
C ARG A 23 0.76 -1.23 -18.82
N GLU A 24 2.07 -1.38 -18.82
CA GLU A 24 2.72 -2.68 -19.04
C GLU A 24 2.29 -3.70 -17.96
N ARG A 25 2.32 -3.30 -16.69
CA ARG A 25 2.04 -4.19 -15.57
C ARG A 25 0.58 -4.65 -15.52
N PHE A 26 -0.37 -3.78 -15.87
CA PHE A 26 -1.79 -4.12 -15.98
C PHE A 26 -2.11 -5.03 -17.18
N ALA A 27 -1.29 -4.99 -18.25
CA ALA A 27 -1.43 -5.87 -19.39
C ALA A 27 -0.89 -7.29 -19.14
N GLY A 28 0.02 -7.47 -18.18
CA GLY A 28 0.57 -8.77 -17.79
C GLY A 28 -0.19 -9.44 -16.64
N SER A 29 0.16 -10.70 -16.32
CA SER A 29 -0.43 -11.46 -15.21
C SER A 29 0.16 -11.11 -13.83
N CYS A 30 -0.71 -10.90 -12.85
CA CYS A 30 -0.37 -10.73 -11.43
C CYS A 30 -1.46 -11.43 -10.61
N GLU A 31 -1.08 -12.20 -9.61
CA GLU A 31 -2.05 -12.79 -8.68
C GLU A 31 -2.43 -11.75 -7.64
N THR A 32 -3.72 -11.42 -7.58
CA THR A 32 -4.26 -10.44 -6.64
C THR A 32 -5.55 -11.00 -6.06
N PRO A 33 -5.49 -11.72 -4.92
CA PRO A 33 -6.69 -12.23 -4.28
C PRO A 33 -7.58 -11.08 -3.79
N GLN A 34 -8.81 -11.42 -3.41
CA GLN A 34 -9.72 -10.45 -2.82
C GLN A 34 -9.09 -9.84 -1.55
N ARG A 35 -9.16 -8.51 -1.46
CA ARG A 35 -8.69 -7.77 -0.28
C ARG A 35 -9.42 -8.24 0.99
N HIS A 36 -8.70 -8.31 2.10
CA HIS A 36 -9.33 -8.48 3.40
C HIS A 36 -9.87 -7.12 3.88
N VAL A 37 -11.03 -7.16 4.54
CA VAL A 37 -11.69 -5.98 5.10
C VAL A 37 -11.97 -6.25 6.57
N HIS A 38 -11.33 -5.48 7.45
CA HIS A 38 -11.54 -5.58 8.89
C HIS A 38 -12.15 -4.28 9.41
N THR A 39 -13.24 -4.39 10.18
CA THR A 39 -13.78 -3.27 10.94
C THR A 39 -13.23 -3.34 12.36
N ILE A 40 -12.51 -2.31 12.78
CA ILE A 40 -11.85 -2.24 14.09
C ILE A 40 -12.55 -1.16 14.90
N ALA A 41 -13.04 -1.54 16.09
CA ALA A 41 -13.62 -0.59 17.03
C ALA A 41 -12.52 0.31 17.61
N THR A 42 -12.81 1.60 17.72
CA THR A 42 -11.92 2.59 18.32
C THR A 42 -12.57 3.23 19.55
N PRO A 43 -11.78 3.82 20.47
CA PRO A 43 -12.33 4.51 21.63
C PRO A 43 -13.39 5.56 21.26
N GLY A 44 -14.38 5.74 22.12
CA GLY A 44 -15.50 6.65 21.87
C GLY A 44 -16.56 6.14 20.90
N GLY A 45 -16.61 4.82 20.65
CA GLY A 45 -17.66 4.19 19.82
C GLY A 45 -17.48 4.37 18.31
N SER A 46 -16.37 4.99 17.89
CA SER A 46 -16.02 5.12 16.47
C SER A 46 -15.49 3.80 15.90
N ARG A 47 -15.37 3.73 14.57
CA ARG A 47 -14.84 2.57 13.85
C ARG A 47 -13.84 3.02 12.80
N MET A 48 -12.81 2.22 12.58
CA MET A 48 -11.94 2.31 11.41
C MET A 48 -12.06 1.04 10.56
N THR A 49 -11.84 1.17 9.26
CA THR A 49 -11.76 0.05 8.33
C THR A 49 -10.30 -0.15 7.92
N SER A 50 -9.76 -1.35 8.13
CA SER A 50 -8.44 -1.75 7.63
C SER A 50 -8.60 -2.65 6.40
N LEU A 51 -7.97 -2.26 5.31
CA LEU A 51 -7.89 -3.02 4.06
C LEU A 51 -6.51 -3.65 3.96
N ILE A 52 -6.45 -4.97 3.79
CA ILE A 52 -5.20 -5.71 3.55
C ILE A 52 -5.25 -6.26 2.13
N MET A 53 -4.32 -5.83 1.29
CA MET A 53 -4.33 -6.07 -0.15
C MET A 53 -3.00 -6.73 -0.55
N PRO A 54 -2.91 -8.07 -0.50
CA PRO A 54 -1.76 -8.79 -1.00
C PRO A 54 -1.84 -8.96 -2.53
N SER A 55 -0.68 -9.00 -3.19
CA SER A 55 -0.55 -9.37 -4.60
C SER A 55 0.86 -9.91 -4.86
N TRP A 56 1.02 -10.84 -5.80
CA TRP A 56 2.34 -11.38 -6.13
C TRP A 56 2.49 -11.75 -7.61
N MET A 57 3.76 -11.81 -8.00
CA MET A 57 4.23 -12.47 -9.20
C MET A 57 5.18 -13.60 -8.79
N PRO A 58 4.86 -14.87 -9.09
CA PRO A 58 5.70 -16.01 -8.72
C PRO A 58 7.16 -15.81 -9.17
N GLY A 59 8.10 -16.06 -8.25
CA GLY A 59 9.54 -15.93 -8.52
C GLY A 59 10.07 -14.50 -8.64
N ARG A 60 9.22 -13.47 -8.44
CA ARG A 60 9.61 -12.05 -8.54
C ARG A 60 9.30 -11.30 -7.25
N TYR A 61 8.12 -10.70 -7.16
CA TYR A 61 7.77 -9.80 -6.05
C TYR A 61 6.47 -10.21 -5.39
N TYR A 62 6.45 -10.13 -4.05
CA TYR A 62 5.25 -10.23 -3.24
C TYR A 62 5.06 -8.92 -2.49
N GLY A 63 3.89 -8.31 -2.63
CA GLY A 63 3.55 -7.03 -2.02
C GLY A 63 2.32 -7.11 -1.14
N VAL A 64 2.32 -6.37 -0.03
CA VAL A 64 1.14 -6.20 0.83
C VAL A 64 0.92 -4.71 1.08
N LYS A 65 -0.22 -4.19 0.62
CA LYS A 65 -0.68 -2.85 0.98
C LYS A 65 -1.66 -2.93 2.13
N VAL A 66 -1.43 -2.14 3.18
CA VAL A 66 -2.39 -1.93 4.28
C VAL A 66 -2.87 -0.50 4.21
N ILE A 67 -4.19 -0.30 4.11
CA ILE A 67 -4.82 1.03 4.17
C ILE A 67 -5.79 1.06 5.34
N ASN A 68 -5.61 2.03 6.23
CA ASN A 68 -6.49 2.30 7.36
C ASN A 68 -7.34 3.54 7.07
N ILE A 69 -8.65 3.37 7.02
CA ILE A 69 -9.64 4.43 6.84
C ILE A 69 -10.26 4.69 8.21
N ALA A 70 -9.92 5.82 8.82
CA ALA A 70 -10.33 6.22 10.16
C ALA A 70 -11.02 7.60 10.12
N PRO A 71 -12.33 7.66 9.82
CA PRO A 71 -13.06 8.94 9.69
C PRO A 71 -13.00 9.83 10.94
N GLY A 72 -12.93 9.22 12.13
CA GLY A 72 -12.83 9.95 13.41
C GLY A 72 -11.54 10.74 13.60
N ASN A 73 -10.54 10.59 12.73
CA ASN A 73 -9.30 11.36 12.80
C ASN A 73 -9.48 12.84 12.49
N ALA A 74 -10.53 13.22 11.74
CA ALA A 74 -10.81 14.63 11.46
C ALA A 74 -11.00 15.45 12.76
N ALA A 75 -11.69 14.88 13.75
CA ALA A 75 -11.87 15.51 15.07
C ALA A 75 -10.56 15.65 15.88
N LYS A 76 -9.49 14.99 15.44
CA LYS A 76 -8.15 15.00 16.07
C LYS A 76 -7.12 15.79 15.25
N GLY A 77 -7.52 16.42 14.14
CA GLY A 77 -6.60 17.11 13.23
C GLY A 77 -5.65 16.16 12.47
N LEU A 78 -6.00 14.87 12.34
CA LEU A 78 -5.19 13.87 11.64
C LEU A 78 -5.82 13.49 10.29
N PRO A 79 -5.03 13.05 9.30
CA PRO A 79 -5.57 12.50 8.05
C PRO A 79 -6.51 11.31 8.31
N GLY A 80 -7.58 11.21 7.52
CA GLY A 80 -8.55 10.12 7.60
C GLY A 80 -8.07 8.80 7.00
N VAL A 81 -7.00 8.82 6.20
CA VAL A 81 -6.45 7.64 5.52
C VAL A 81 -4.95 7.55 5.79
N HIS A 82 -4.50 6.36 6.17
CA HIS A 82 -3.09 6.05 6.40
C HIS A 82 -2.73 4.75 5.70
N GLY A 83 -1.67 4.76 4.91
CA GLY A 83 -1.24 3.61 4.14
C GLY A 83 0.21 3.20 4.40
N SER A 84 0.47 1.91 4.32
CA SER A 84 1.81 1.33 4.23
C SER A 84 1.87 0.24 3.16
N TYR A 85 3.04 0.06 2.58
CA TYR A 85 3.30 -1.01 1.62
C TYR A 85 4.59 -1.76 1.97
N LEU A 86 4.51 -3.08 2.02
CA LEU A 86 5.64 -3.97 2.22
C LEU A 86 5.90 -4.72 0.91
N LEU A 87 7.16 -4.71 0.47
CA LEU A 87 7.64 -5.46 -0.68
C LEU A 87 8.60 -6.56 -0.24
N PHE A 88 8.42 -7.76 -0.76
CA PHE A 88 9.23 -8.94 -0.51
C PHE A 88 9.69 -9.56 -1.82
N ASP A 89 10.81 -10.28 -1.76
CA ASP A 89 11.19 -11.25 -2.79
C ASP A 89 10.23 -12.44 -2.70
N ALA A 90 9.53 -12.76 -3.79
CA ALA A 90 8.51 -13.83 -3.79
C ALA A 90 9.09 -15.25 -3.77
N SER A 91 10.40 -15.40 -3.92
CA SER A 91 11.07 -16.71 -3.90
C SER A 91 11.57 -17.07 -2.51
N THR A 92 12.06 -16.07 -1.77
CA THR A 92 12.75 -16.22 -0.50
C THR A 92 11.99 -15.65 0.69
N GLY A 93 11.02 -14.77 0.44
CA GLY A 93 10.30 -14.03 1.48
C GLY A 93 11.11 -12.90 2.12
N VAL A 94 12.33 -12.64 1.66
CA VAL A 94 13.18 -11.57 2.21
C VAL A 94 12.51 -10.20 1.96
N PRO A 95 12.38 -9.35 2.99
CA PRO A 95 11.80 -8.03 2.82
C PRO A 95 12.76 -7.11 2.05
N LEU A 96 12.24 -6.53 0.97
CA LEU A 96 12.97 -5.65 0.06
C LEU A 96 12.75 -4.18 0.39
N ALA A 97 11.51 -3.77 0.67
CA ALA A 97 11.19 -2.37 0.98
C ALA A 97 9.97 -2.19 1.90
N VAL A 98 9.99 -1.11 2.68
CA VAL A 98 8.81 -0.46 3.27
C VAL A 98 8.61 0.86 2.55
N VAL A 99 7.39 1.12 2.08
CA VAL A 99 7.04 2.30 1.30
C VAL A 99 5.83 2.99 1.93
N ASP A 100 5.83 4.32 1.93
CA ASP A 100 4.67 5.13 2.33
C ASP A 100 3.48 4.82 1.41
N GLY A 101 2.49 4.12 1.97
CA GLY A 101 1.35 3.63 1.21
C GLY A 101 0.31 4.72 0.93
N THR A 102 0.37 5.84 1.65
CA THR A 102 -0.51 7.00 1.44
C THR A 102 -0.12 7.69 0.14
N GLU A 103 1.16 8.06 0.01
CA GLU A 103 1.72 8.67 -1.18
C GLU A 103 1.69 7.72 -2.38
N LEU A 104 1.99 6.43 -2.17
CA LEU A 104 1.89 5.43 -3.24
C LEU A 104 0.47 5.33 -3.81
N THR A 105 -0.57 5.60 -3.00
CA THR A 105 -1.97 5.54 -3.46
C THR A 105 -2.40 6.79 -4.24
N THR A 106 -1.72 7.92 -4.08
CA THR A 106 -2.05 9.18 -4.77
C THR A 106 -1.20 9.41 -6.02
N ARG A 107 -0.28 8.50 -6.33
CA ARG A 107 0.44 8.40 -7.60
C ARG A 107 -0.35 7.60 -8.61
#